data_AF-A0AA97AKS7-F1
#
_entry.id   AF-A0AA97AKS7-F1
#
_cell.length_a   1.000
_cell.length_b   1.000
_cell.length_c   1.000
_cell.angle_alpha   90.00
_cell.angle_beta   90.00
_cell.angle_gamma   90.00
#
_symmetry.space_group_name_H-M   'P 1'
#
loop_
_entity.id
_entity.type
_entity.pdbx_description
1 polymer ?
#
loop_
_entity_poly.entity_id
_entity_poly.type
_entity_poly.pdbx_seq_one_letter_code
_entity_poly.pdbx_strand_id
1 'polypeptide(L)'
;MQTSELKFLLKLLGRESYRAPSVRELAPSSKTSASEVEKICRNLAEREIVGYAYVIRKFEIESAGKALLQQDLSQVPVSEQQLIVLKACKTKAIAPSDISSKKLPAQDRQLVIQDLAQKGLVKAKKVEIKEVWLTDRGAEYLRDELNLTGIVKQFDLKLFGNYLNFMRKLMRSSEIPPELPPPDGQAKPTDEEILQTIRNLDRELGTENYLPIFYLRKKLQPPLSRDELDQALYRLQRQDKLDLSSLVEAIHYTSEEIQAGIPQESGGPLFFLVVNE
;
A
#
# COMPACT_ATOMS: atom_id res chain seq x y z
N MET A 1 13.92 -10.33 18.56
CA MET A 1 12.46 -10.55 18.41
C MET A 1 12.06 -11.80 19.17
N GLN A 2 10.92 -11.80 19.86
CA GLN A 2 10.47 -12.96 20.66
C GLN A 2 9.73 -14.00 19.80
N THR A 3 9.65 -15.26 20.25
CA THR A 3 8.96 -16.33 19.51
C THR A 3 7.49 -16.01 19.23
N SER A 4 6.78 -15.38 20.17
CA SER A 4 5.37 -15.00 20.01
C SER A 4 5.19 -13.94 18.92
N GLU A 5 6.04 -12.92 18.90
CA GLU A 5 6.10 -11.89 17.85
C GLU A 5 6.40 -12.49 16.48
N LEU A 6 7.36 -13.42 16.41
CA LEU A 6 7.68 -14.10 15.16
C LEU A 6 6.51 -14.98 14.68
N LYS A 7 5.84 -15.75 15.56
CA LYS A 7 4.64 -16.52 15.19
C LYS A 7 3.53 -15.62 14.65
N PHE A 8 3.34 -14.45 15.26
CA PHE A 8 2.38 -13.45 14.81
C PHE A 8 2.71 -13.00 13.38
N LEU A 9 3.96 -12.59 13.12
CA LEU A 9 4.41 -12.17 11.79
C LEU A 9 4.29 -13.29 10.75
N LEU A 10 4.72 -14.50 11.07
CA LEU A 10 4.62 -15.64 10.14
C LEU A 10 3.17 -15.99 9.79
N LYS A 11 2.22 -15.78 10.71
CA LYS A 11 0.79 -15.90 10.42
C LYS A 11 0.30 -14.78 9.51
N LEU A 12 0.79 -13.56 9.69
CA LEU A 12 0.48 -12.41 8.83
C LEU A 12 1.00 -12.63 7.40
N LEU A 13 2.20 -13.19 7.25
CA LEU A 13 2.77 -13.54 5.93
C LEU A 13 1.95 -14.58 5.15
N GLY A 14 1.16 -15.39 5.86
CA GLY A 14 0.25 -16.36 5.24
C GLY A 14 -1.07 -15.74 4.77
N ARG A 15 -1.28 -14.44 4.95
CA ARG A 15 -2.49 -13.74 4.52
C ARG A 15 -2.32 -13.09 3.16
N GLU A 16 -3.45 -12.89 2.50
CA GLU A 16 -3.50 -12.14 1.25
C GLU A 16 -2.99 -10.72 1.45
N SER A 17 -2.10 -10.27 0.55
CA SER A 17 -1.43 -8.97 0.61
C SER A 17 -0.77 -8.65 1.95
N TYR A 18 -0.46 -9.68 2.75
CA TYR A 18 0.07 -9.53 4.11
C TYR A 18 -0.80 -8.68 5.04
N ARG A 19 -2.13 -8.75 4.87
CA ARG A 19 -3.14 -8.03 5.64
C ARG A 19 -4.05 -8.97 6.41
N ALA A 20 -4.44 -8.58 7.61
CA ALA A 20 -5.39 -9.32 8.43
C ALA A 20 -6.52 -8.39 8.91
N PRO A 21 -7.79 -8.74 8.66
CA PRO A 21 -8.96 -7.95 9.08
C PRO A 21 -9.25 -8.07 10.59
N SER A 22 -8.46 -8.86 11.32
CA SER A 22 -8.56 -9.01 12.76
C SER A 22 -7.22 -9.40 13.34
N VAL A 23 -6.79 -8.67 14.38
CA VAL A 23 -5.56 -8.99 15.12
C VAL A 23 -5.62 -10.40 15.75
N ARG A 24 -6.83 -10.90 16.05
CA ARG A 24 -7.03 -12.22 16.69
C ARG A 24 -6.66 -13.37 15.78
N GLU A 25 -6.80 -13.20 14.48
CA GLU A 25 -6.40 -14.19 13.49
C GLU A 25 -4.88 -14.44 13.43
N LEU A 26 -4.12 -13.52 14.04
CA LEU A 26 -2.67 -13.54 14.13
C LEU A 26 -2.19 -14.05 15.49
N ALA A 27 -3.09 -14.49 16.38
CA ALA A 27 -2.74 -14.98 17.70
C ALA A 27 -1.66 -16.09 17.61
N PRO A 28 -0.51 -15.97 18.31
CA PRO A 28 0.57 -16.97 18.24
C PRO A 28 0.11 -18.40 18.56
N SER A 29 -0.84 -18.54 19.48
CA SER A 29 -1.48 -19.80 19.86
C SER A 29 -2.94 -19.58 20.26
N SER A 30 -3.72 -20.66 20.37
CA SER A 30 -5.10 -20.60 20.88
C SER A 30 -5.22 -20.17 22.35
N LYS A 31 -4.12 -20.24 23.10
CA LYS A 31 -4.06 -19.86 24.51
C LYS A 31 -3.72 -18.37 24.71
N THR A 32 -3.25 -17.68 23.67
CA THR A 32 -2.85 -16.27 23.78
C THR A 32 -4.08 -15.38 23.90
N SER A 33 -4.08 -14.48 24.88
CA SER A 33 -5.24 -13.64 25.22
C SER A 33 -5.50 -12.51 24.19
N ALA A 34 -6.51 -11.65 24.42
CA ALA A 34 -6.89 -10.54 23.51
C ALA A 34 -5.94 -9.34 23.58
N SER A 35 -5.81 -8.82 24.80
CA SER A 35 -4.58 -8.20 25.28
C SER A 35 -3.43 -9.17 25.02
N GLU A 36 -2.16 -8.93 25.27
CA GLU A 36 -1.10 -9.83 24.74
C GLU A 36 -1.05 -9.92 23.20
N VAL A 37 -2.05 -10.43 22.46
CA VAL A 37 -2.06 -10.37 20.99
C VAL A 37 -2.07 -8.91 20.50
N GLU A 38 -2.92 -8.07 21.09
CA GLU A 38 -2.88 -6.62 20.82
C GLU A 38 -1.56 -5.98 21.27
N LYS A 39 -0.96 -6.48 22.37
CA LYS A 39 0.33 -5.97 22.87
C LYS A 39 1.46 -6.30 21.89
N ILE A 40 1.49 -7.53 21.38
CA ILE A 40 2.42 -7.98 20.35
C ILE A 40 2.30 -7.09 19.11
N CYS A 41 1.07 -6.83 18.65
CA CYS A 41 0.82 -5.93 17.52
C CYS A 41 1.38 -4.52 17.76
N ARG A 42 1.09 -3.93 18.94
CA ARG A 42 1.60 -2.58 19.29
C ARG A 42 3.13 -2.55 19.38
N ASN A 43 3.76 -3.53 20.04
CA ASN A 43 5.22 -3.62 20.13
C ASN A 43 5.89 -3.73 18.76
N LEU A 44 5.29 -4.50 17.83
CA LEU A 44 5.79 -4.62 16.46
C LEU A 44 5.58 -3.32 15.68
N ALA A 45 4.49 -2.60 15.92
CA ALA A 45 4.21 -1.32 15.30
C ALA A 45 5.11 -0.18 15.81
N GLU A 46 5.47 -0.18 17.09
CA GLU A 46 6.48 0.74 17.66
C GLU A 46 7.86 0.59 16.99
N ARG A 47 8.13 -0.60 16.46
CA ARG A 47 9.34 -0.92 15.68
C ARG A 47 9.12 -0.78 14.17
N GLU A 48 7.98 -0.23 13.76
CA GLU A 48 7.58 -0.02 12.38
C GLU A 48 7.53 -1.30 11.54
N ILE A 49 7.42 -2.49 12.16
CA ILE A 49 7.38 -3.78 11.44
C ILE A 49 5.96 -4.06 10.91
N VAL A 50 4.94 -3.63 11.66
CA VAL A 50 3.54 -3.78 11.25
C VAL A 50 2.81 -2.44 11.38
N GLY A 51 1.91 -2.18 10.46
CA GLY A 51 0.94 -1.11 10.56
C GLY A 51 -0.37 -1.68 11.07
N TYR A 52 -1.19 -0.84 11.69
CA TYR A 52 -2.53 -1.25 12.08
C TYR A 52 -3.52 -0.09 12.03
N ALA A 53 -4.74 -0.41 11.62
CA ALA A 53 -5.89 0.48 11.75
C ALA A 53 -6.60 0.16 13.05
N TYR A 54 -7.02 1.18 13.78
CA TYR A 54 -7.72 1.01 15.03
C TYR A 54 -8.93 1.93 15.13
N VAL A 55 -9.86 1.56 16.01
CA VAL A 55 -10.97 2.42 16.41
C VAL A 55 -10.96 2.63 17.91
N ILE A 56 -11.37 3.81 18.35
CA ILE A 56 -11.46 4.17 19.76
C ILE A 56 -12.90 3.93 20.19
N ARG A 57 -13.11 2.88 20.99
CA ARG A 57 -14.44 2.49 21.48
C ARG A 57 -14.88 3.28 22.70
N LYS A 58 -13.92 3.73 23.51
CA LYS A 58 -14.19 4.54 24.69
C LYS A 58 -13.02 5.49 24.92
N PHE A 59 -13.31 6.74 25.22
CA PHE A 59 -12.33 7.78 25.48
C PHE A 59 -12.83 8.75 26.55
N GLU A 60 -11.89 9.47 27.15
CA GLU A 60 -12.18 10.55 28.11
C GLU A 60 -11.31 11.76 27.82
N ILE A 61 -11.71 12.93 28.30
CA ILE A 61 -10.92 14.14 28.18
C ILE A 61 -9.69 14.09 29.12
N GLU A 62 -8.53 14.49 28.61
CA GLU A 62 -7.31 14.67 29.42
C GLU A 62 -7.28 16.05 30.09
N SER A 63 -6.33 16.25 31.01
CA SER A 63 -6.15 17.53 31.70
C SER A 63 -5.99 18.70 30.73
N ALA A 64 -5.19 18.53 29.67
CA ALA A 64 -4.98 19.52 28.62
C ALA A 64 -6.29 19.87 27.89
N GLY A 65 -7.12 18.87 27.55
CA GLY A 65 -8.43 19.10 26.95
C GLY A 65 -9.38 19.85 27.88
N LYS A 66 -9.37 19.56 29.19
CA LYS A 66 -10.18 20.28 30.18
C LYS A 66 -9.76 21.75 30.30
N ALA A 67 -8.46 22.01 30.36
CA ALA A 67 -7.92 23.36 30.41
C ALA A 67 -8.29 24.16 29.16
N LEU A 68 -8.24 23.53 27.98
CA LEU A 68 -8.65 24.14 26.72
C LEU A 68 -10.12 24.59 26.75
N LEU A 69 -11.03 23.78 27.32
CA LEU A 69 -12.44 24.15 27.48
C LEU A 69 -12.70 25.29 28.46
N GLN A 70 -11.71 25.75 29.22
CA GLN A 70 -11.80 26.87 30.17
C GLN A 70 -11.23 28.17 29.62
N GLN A 71 -10.50 28.13 28.50
CA GLN A 71 -9.92 29.31 27.85
C GLN A 71 -10.88 29.97 26.86
N ASP A 72 -10.57 31.19 26.46
CA ASP A 72 -11.24 31.84 25.33
C ASP A 72 -10.89 31.10 24.03
N LEU A 73 -11.86 30.34 23.53
CA LEU A 73 -11.73 29.47 22.36
C LEU A 73 -11.56 30.25 21.05
N SER A 74 -11.72 31.59 21.06
CA SER A 74 -11.51 32.43 19.87
C SER A 74 -10.04 32.55 19.46
N GLN A 75 -9.10 32.21 20.34
CA GLN A 75 -7.65 32.34 20.11
C GLN A 75 -6.94 30.99 19.91
N VAL A 76 -7.65 29.87 19.98
CA VAL A 76 -7.04 28.52 19.92
C VAL A 76 -7.40 27.84 18.59
N PRO A 77 -6.44 27.24 17.87
CA PRO A 77 -6.70 26.55 16.61
C PRO A 77 -7.40 25.20 16.84
N VAL A 78 -8.66 25.24 17.27
CA VAL A 78 -9.52 24.06 17.46
C VAL A 78 -10.75 24.19 16.58
N SER A 79 -11.03 23.16 15.80
CA SER A 79 -12.20 23.11 14.93
C SER A 79 -13.49 22.97 15.74
N GLU A 80 -14.62 23.39 15.16
CA GLU A 80 -15.93 23.24 15.80
C GLU A 80 -16.22 21.75 16.11
N GLN A 81 -15.81 20.84 15.22
CA GLN A 81 -15.96 19.39 15.40
C GLN A 81 -15.14 18.86 16.60
N GLN A 82 -13.90 19.31 16.76
CA GLN A 82 -13.07 18.96 17.91
C GLN A 82 -13.70 19.45 19.22
N LEU A 83 -14.24 20.68 19.23
CA LEU A 83 -14.93 21.23 20.41
C LEU A 83 -16.18 20.41 20.77
N ILE A 84 -16.94 19.93 19.78
CA ILE A 84 -18.09 19.04 20.02
C ILE A 84 -17.66 17.78 20.77
N VAL A 85 -16.58 17.12 20.33
CA VAL A 85 -16.05 15.92 20.97
C VAL A 85 -15.59 16.21 22.40
N LEU A 86 -14.80 17.27 22.61
CA LEU A 86 -14.27 17.64 23.92
C LEU A 86 -15.40 17.98 24.91
N LYS A 87 -16.43 18.71 24.48
CA LYS A 87 -17.60 19.02 25.32
C LYS A 87 -18.38 17.76 25.68
N ALA A 88 -18.53 16.82 24.75
CA ALA A 88 -19.26 15.57 24.97
C ALA A 88 -18.62 14.68 26.05
N CYS A 89 -17.27 14.64 26.12
CA CYS A 89 -16.53 13.82 27.09
C CYS A 89 -16.07 14.59 28.34
N LYS A 90 -16.58 15.81 28.58
CA LYS A 90 -16.13 16.71 29.67
C LYS A 90 -16.25 16.09 31.07
N THR A 91 -17.31 15.33 31.32
CA THR A 91 -17.65 14.83 32.67
C THR A 91 -17.33 13.35 32.88
N LYS A 92 -17.33 12.54 31.82
CA LYS A 92 -17.11 11.09 31.91
C LYS A 92 -16.53 10.54 30.62
N ALA A 93 -15.99 9.33 30.71
CA ALA A 93 -15.60 8.55 29.55
C ALA A 93 -16.83 8.12 28.74
N ILE A 94 -16.81 8.36 27.43
CA ILE A 94 -17.91 8.11 26.49
C ILE A 94 -17.44 7.27 25.29
N ALA A 95 -18.39 6.73 24.53
CA ALA A 95 -18.17 6.12 23.23
C ALA A 95 -18.47 7.11 22.09
N PRO A 96 -17.91 6.92 20.86
CA PRO A 96 -18.23 7.76 19.72
C PRO A 96 -19.73 7.80 19.37
N SER A 97 -20.48 6.75 19.69
CA SER A 97 -21.93 6.67 19.52
C SER A 97 -22.70 7.67 20.38
N ASP A 98 -22.14 8.05 21.54
CA ASP A 98 -22.80 8.92 22.52
C ASP A 98 -22.79 10.39 22.07
N ILE A 99 -21.96 10.73 21.07
CA ILE A 99 -21.88 12.08 20.51
C ILE A 99 -23.07 12.31 19.59
N SER A 100 -24.07 13.04 20.05
CA SER A 100 -25.23 13.41 19.24
C SER A 100 -25.10 14.84 18.74
N SER A 101 -24.55 15.04 17.54
CA SER A 101 -24.46 16.36 16.89
C SER A 101 -24.62 16.23 15.38
N LYS A 102 -25.45 17.09 14.78
CA LYS A 102 -25.62 17.18 13.32
C LYS A 102 -24.37 17.72 12.61
N LYS A 103 -23.54 18.47 13.33
CA LYS A 103 -22.30 19.07 12.81
C LYS A 103 -21.10 18.11 12.79
N LEU A 104 -21.26 16.92 13.39
CA LEU A 104 -20.25 15.87 13.38
C LEU A 104 -20.89 14.53 12.97
N PRO A 105 -20.93 14.24 11.65
CA PRO A 105 -21.44 12.99 11.11
C PRO A 105 -20.75 11.77 11.73
N ALA A 106 -21.47 10.64 11.81
CA ALA A 106 -20.94 9.42 12.44
C ALA A 106 -19.64 8.90 11.82
N GLN A 107 -19.47 9.11 10.52
CA GLN A 107 -18.29 8.69 9.75
C GLN A 107 -17.02 9.45 10.18
N ASP A 108 -17.15 10.74 10.51
CA ASP A 108 -16.01 11.61 10.81
C ASP A 108 -15.58 11.54 12.28
N ARG A 109 -16.47 11.06 13.17
CA ARG A 109 -16.21 11.01 14.63
C ARG A 109 -14.90 10.32 14.95
N GLN A 110 -14.61 9.20 14.29
CA GLN A 110 -13.43 8.40 14.59
C GLN A 110 -12.14 9.16 14.26
N LEU A 111 -12.10 9.86 13.12
CA LEU A 111 -10.97 10.69 12.69
C LEU A 111 -10.73 11.83 13.67
N VAL A 112 -11.80 12.56 14.05
CA VAL A 112 -11.69 13.68 14.99
C VAL A 112 -11.22 13.21 16.38
N ILE A 113 -11.73 12.07 16.86
CA ILE A 113 -11.31 11.53 18.17
C ILE A 113 -9.85 11.07 18.13
N GLN A 114 -9.38 10.49 17.02
CA GLN A 114 -7.98 10.08 16.85
C GLN A 114 -7.03 11.27 16.81
N ASP A 115 -7.37 12.32 16.05
CA ASP A 115 -6.60 13.56 16.01
C ASP A 115 -6.51 14.22 17.40
N LEU A 116 -7.62 14.29 18.14
CA LEU A 116 -7.61 14.77 19.52
C LEU A 116 -6.75 13.91 20.46
N ALA A 117 -6.72 12.59 20.25
CA ALA A 117 -5.90 11.68 21.05
C ALA A 117 -4.41 11.87 20.75
N GLN A 118 -4.05 12.05 19.47
CA GLN A 118 -2.69 12.35 19.05
C GLN A 118 -2.19 13.69 19.62
N LYS A 119 -3.08 14.69 19.70
CA LYS A 119 -2.81 15.98 20.35
C LYS A 119 -2.79 15.93 21.88
N GLY A 120 -3.03 14.76 22.48
CA GLY A 120 -3.06 14.60 23.94
C GLY A 120 -4.24 15.29 24.64
N LEU A 121 -5.29 15.68 23.89
CA LEU A 121 -6.47 16.36 24.45
C LEU A 121 -7.51 15.36 24.97
N VAL A 122 -7.51 14.14 24.43
CA VAL A 122 -8.31 13.01 24.93
C VAL A 122 -7.46 11.77 25.09
N LYS A 123 -7.87 10.88 25.99
CA LYS A 123 -7.25 9.58 26.23
C LYS A 123 -8.17 8.47 25.78
N ALA A 124 -7.66 7.57 24.93
CA ALA A 124 -8.37 6.34 24.61
C ALA A 124 -8.34 5.39 25.82
N LYS A 125 -9.50 4.98 26.31
CA LYS A 125 -9.68 3.97 27.36
C LYS A 125 -9.85 2.56 26.80
N LYS A 126 -10.50 2.46 25.64
CA LYS A 126 -10.71 1.19 24.95
C LYS A 126 -10.42 1.41 23.47
N VAL A 127 -9.44 0.69 22.96
CA VAL A 127 -9.03 0.67 21.55
C VAL A 127 -9.30 -0.71 21.01
N GLU A 128 -9.78 -0.80 19.79
CA GLU A 128 -9.94 -2.06 19.06
C GLU A 128 -9.17 -1.98 17.76
N ILE A 129 -8.29 -2.95 17.51
CA ILE A 129 -7.53 -3.06 16.27
C ILE A 129 -8.44 -3.69 15.21
N LYS A 130 -8.64 -2.98 14.09
CA LYS A 130 -9.50 -3.38 12.97
C LYS A 130 -8.76 -4.06 11.85
N GLU A 131 -7.52 -3.69 11.63
CA GLU A 131 -6.72 -4.27 10.56
C GLU A 131 -5.26 -4.23 10.98
N VAL A 132 -4.49 -5.21 10.54
CA VAL A 132 -3.03 -5.26 10.69
C VAL A 132 -2.42 -5.60 9.35
N TRP A 133 -1.34 -4.93 8.98
CA TRP A 133 -0.61 -5.19 7.75
C TRP A 133 0.90 -5.14 7.96
N LEU A 134 1.64 -5.81 7.09
CA LEU A 134 3.09 -5.68 7.03
C LEU A 134 3.44 -4.33 6.41
N THR A 135 4.36 -3.57 7.02
CA THR A 135 4.90 -2.33 6.45
C THR A 135 6.08 -2.63 5.51
N ASP A 136 6.49 -1.64 4.74
CA ASP A 136 7.70 -1.76 3.91
C ASP A 136 8.94 -2.02 4.76
N ARG A 137 9.10 -1.26 5.86
CA ARG A 137 10.17 -1.47 6.84
C ARG A 137 10.13 -2.87 7.47
N GLY A 138 8.93 -3.40 7.72
CA GLY A 138 8.73 -4.75 8.20
C GLY A 138 9.15 -5.81 7.18
N ALA A 139 8.88 -5.58 5.90
CA ALA A 139 9.32 -6.45 4.82
C ALA A 139 10.86 -6.46 4.68
N GLU A 140 11.50 -5.28 4.74
CA GLU A 140 12.97 -5.16 4.78
C GLU A 140 13.57 -5.90 5.97
N TYR A 141 13.03 -5.66 7.17
CA TYR A 141 13.48 -6.33 8.38
C TYR A 141 13.39 -7.85 8.26
N LEU A 142 12.29 -8.37 7.69
CA LEU A 142 12.11 -9.80 7.47
C LEU A 142 13.08 -10.38 6.42
N ARG A 143 13.49 -9.58 5.42
CA ARG A 143 14.41 -10.00 4.36
C ARG A 143 15.86 -9.98 4.81
N ASP A 144 16.29 -8.89 5.44
CA ASP A 144 17.71 -8.56 5.62
C ASP A 144 18.20 -8.80 7.05
N GLU A 145 17.33 -8.59 8.04
CA GLU A 145 17.73 -8.55 9.46
C GLU A 145 17.22 -9.77 10.26
N LEU A 146 16.23 -10.49 9.76
CA LEU A 146 15.63 -11.60 10.47
C LEU A 146 16.58 -12.79 10.61
N ASN A 147 17.08 -12.99 11.82
CA ASN A 147 17.84 -14.18 12.17
C ASN A 147 16.95 -15.24 12.85
N LEU A 148 16.73 -16.36 12.16
CA LEU A 148 15.94 -17.49 12.65
C LEU A 148 16.76 -18.50 13.49
N THR A 149 18.06 -18.30 13.64
CA THR A 149 18.97 -19.22 14.34
C THR A 149 18.50 -19.48 15.76
N GLY A 150 18.38 -20.76 16.12
CA GLY A 150 17.92 -21.20 17.45
C GLY A 150 16.41 -21.17 17.69
N ILE A 151 15.63 -20.54 16.80
CA ILE A 151 14.16 -20.39 16.95
C ILE A 151 13.40 -21.43 16.10
N VAL A 152 14.02 -21.96 15.03
CA VAL A 152 13.40 -22.86 14.04
C VAL A 152 12.69 -24.09 14.65
N LYS A 153 13.18 -24.61 15.79
CA LYS A 153 12.58 -25.78 16.48
C LYS A 153 11.20 -25.50 17.08
N GLN A 154 10.73 -24.26 17.10
CA GLN A 154 9.50 -23.84 17.81
C GLN A 154 8.31 -23.59 16.88
N PHE A 155 8.45 -23.82 15.57
CA PHE A 155 7.43 -23.52 14.55
C PHE A 155 6.98 -24.76 13.79
N ASP A 156 5.70 -24.73 13.39
CA ASP A 156 5.13 -25.65 12.41
C ASP A 156 5.67 -25.33 11.01
N LEU A 157 5.91 -26.36 10.20
CA LEU A 157 6.24 -26.30 8.77
C LEU A 157 5.32 -25.33 8.00
N LYS A 158 4.04 -25.23 8.37
CA LYS A 158 3.12 -24.27 7.75
C LYS A 158 3.57 -22.81 7.91
N LEU A 159 4.01 -22.42 9.11
CA LEU A 159 4.48 -21.05 9.37
C LEU A 159 5.80 -20.77 8.65
N PHE A 160 6.68 -21.76 8.61
CA PHE A 160 7.92 -21.67 7.85
C PHE A 160 7.65 -21.55 6.34
N GLY A 161 6.67 -22.31 5.83
CA GLY A 161 6.20 -22.21 4.45
C GLY A 161 5.72 -20.81 4.08
N ASN A 162 5.02 -20.11 4.99
CA ASN A 162 4.63 -18.71 4.77
C ASN A 162 5.83 -17.79 4.57
N TYR A 163 6.87 -17.94 5.41
CA TYR A 163 8.11 -17.18 5.27
C TYR A 163 8.84 -17.49 3.96
N LEU A 164 8.98 -18.76 3.60
CA LEU A 164 9.62 -19.15 2.34
C LEU A 164 8.85 -18.60 1.12
N ASN A 165 7.52 -18.60 1.16
CA ASN A 165 6.71 -18.03 0.08
C ASN A 165 6.87 -16.51 0.00
N PHE A 166 6.95 -15.82 1.14
CA PHE A 166 7.30 -14.41 1.19
C PHE A 166 8.68 -14.14 0.57
N MET A 167 9.72 -14.88 0.98
CA MET A 167 11.07 -14.73 0.42
C MET A 167 11.11 -15.04 -1.08
N ARG A 168 10.42 -16.10 -1.54
CA ARG A 168 10.32 -16.39 -2.98
C ARG A 168 9.59 -15.31 -3.75
N LYS A 169 8.51 -14.73 -3.19
CA LYS A 169 7.80 -13.61 -3.81
C LYS A 169 8.70 -12.38 -3.89
N LEU A 170 9.42 -12.04 -2.83
CA LEU A 170 10.40 -10.97 -2.85
C LEU A 170 11.50 -11.21 -3.89
N MET A 171 12.05 -12.41 -3.95
CA MET A 171 13.05 -12.75 -4.97
C MET A 171 12.46 -12.74 -6.37
N ARG A 172 11.21 -13.14 -6.57
CA ARG A 172 10.51 -13.03 -7.87
C ARG A 172 10.17 -11.59 -8.26
N SER A 173 9.95 -10.73 -7.27
CA SER A 173 9.77 -9.29 -7.47
C SER A 173 11.12 -8.59 -7.67
N SER A 174 12.21 -9.14 -7.14
CA SER A 174 13.59 -8.82 -7.50
C SER A 174 14.03 -9.49 -8.81
N GLU A 175 13.34 -10.54 -9.26
CA GLU A 175 13.44 -11.12 -10.59
C GLU A 175 12.64 -10.21 -11.55
N ILE A 176 13.21 -9.04 -11.79
CA ILE A 176 13.58 -8.76 -13.18
C ILE A 176 14.30 -10.04 -13.62
N PRO A 177 13.83 -10.78 -14.64
CA PRO A 177 14.52 -11.98 -15.10
C PRO A 177 16.01 -11.66 -15.10
N PRO A 178 16.89 -12.53 -14.53
CA PRO A 178 18.32 -12.27 -14.64
C PRO A 178 18.53 -11.94 -16.11
N GLU A 179 19.18 -10.80 -16.38
CA GLU A 179 19.80 -10.57 -17.66
C GLU A 179 20.55 -11.87 -17.94
N LEU A 180 19.94 -12.73 -18.75
CA LEU A 180 20.68 -13.71 -19.50
C LEU A 180 21.73 -12.82 -20.15
N PRO A 181 23.04 -13.06 -19.92
CA PRO A 181 24.04 -12.39 -20.72
C PRO A 181 23.57 -12.57 -22.16
N PRO A 182 23.41 -11.47 -22.93
CA PRO A 182 22.76 -11.53 -24.22
C PRO A 182 23.45 -12.65 -25.00
N PRO A 183 22.70 -13.65 -25.52
CA PRO A 183 23.28 -14.59 -26.46
C PRO A 183 23.74 -13.73 -27.64
N ASP A 184 25.06 -13.56 -27.74
CA ASP A 184 25.79 -12.87 -28.79
C ASP A 184 25.11 -11.63 -29.40
N GLY A 185 25.48 -10.44 -28.92
CA GLY A 185 25.61 -9.26 -29.80
C GLY A 185 24.33 -8.61 -30.33
N GLN A 186 23.17 -8.75 -29.69
CA GLN A 186 22.01 -7.91 -30.04
C GLN A 186 22.15 -6.54 -29.38
N ALA A 187 22.59 -5.55 -30.15
CA ALA A 187 22.60 -4.15 -29.76
C ALA A 187 21.19 -3.72 -29.32
N LYS A 188 21.10 -2.91 -28.26
CA LYS A 188 19.84 -2.29 -27.84
C LYS A 188 19.24 -1.55 -29.04
N PRO A 189 17.97 -1.80 -29.39
CA PRO A 189 17.38 -1.18 -30.56
C PRO A 189 17.32 0.34 -30.35
N THR A 190 17.73 1.06 -31.38
CA THR A 190 17.73 2.52 -31.44
C THR A 190 16.30 3.09 -31.52
N ASP A 191 16.13 4.37 -31.21
CA ASP A 191 14.83 5.04 -31.25
C ASP A 191 14.16 4.92 -32.65
N GLU A 192 14.94 4.90 -33.73
CA GLU A 192 14.49 4.64 -35.10
C GLU A 192 14.00 3.20 -35.33
N GLU A 193 14.65 2.20 -34.74
CA GLU A 193 14.23 0.79 -34.85
C GLU A 193 12.95 0.53 -34.05
N ILE A 194 12.77 1.24 -32.93
CA ILE A 194 11.51 1.22 -32.16
C ILE A 194 10.37 1.78 -33.01
N LEU A 195 10.56 2.93 -33.67
CA LEU A 195 9.56 3.50 -34.58
C LEU A 195 9.23 2.55 -35.74
N GLN A 196 10.23 1.93 -36.34
CA GLN A 196 10.00 0.99 -37.43
C GLN A 196 9.23 -0.25 -36.95
N THR A 197 9.50 -0.69 -35.73
CA THR A 197 8.76 -1.79 -35.09
C THR A 197 7.30 -1.44 -34.85
N ILE A 198 7.01 -0.20 -34.42
CA ILE A 198 5.65 0.31 -34.26
C ILE A 198 4.91 0.30 -35.60
N ARG A 199 5.53 0.83 -36.67
CA ARG A 199 4.95 0.84 -38.03
C ARG A 199 4.67 -0.56 -38.57
N ASN A 200 5.60 -1.51 -38.33
CA ASN A 200 5.42 -2.89 -38.76
C ASN A 200 4.28 -3.57 -37.99
N LEU A 201 4.20 -3.35 -36.67
CA LEU A 201 3.12 -3.87 -35.83
C LEU A 201 1.75 -3.31 -36.22
N ASP A 202 1.68 -2.02 -36.51
CA ASP A 202 0.44 -1.37 -36.94
C ASP A 202 -0.08 -1.97 -38.26
N ARG A 203 0.83 -2.25 -39.21
CA ARG A 203 0.50 -2.94 -40.47
C ARG A 203 0.13 -4.41 -40.28
N GLU A 204 0.82 -5.12 -39.39
CA GLU A 204 0.56 -6.54 -39.09
C GLU A 204 -0.81 -6.73 -38.41
N LEU A 205 -1.17 -5.83 -37.49
CA LEU A 205 -2.38 -5.92 -36.70
C LEU A 205 -3.56 -5.13 -37.29
N GLY A 206 -3.31 -4.30 -38.29
CA GLY A 206 -4.32 -3.47 -38.94
C GLY A 206 -4.93 -2.45 -37.98
N THR A 207 -4.13 -1.88 -37.07
CA THR A 207 -4.61 -0.97 -36.02
C THR A 207 -4.80 0.48 -36.48
N GLU A 208 -4.65 0.76 -37.78
CA GLU A 208 -4.91 2.06 -38.42
C GLU A 208 -4.23 3.25 -37.68
N ASN A 209 -2.97 3.08 -37.32
CA ASN A 209 -2.16 4.05 -36.58
C ASN A 209 -2.62 4.30 -35.12
N TYR A 210 -3.29 3.32 -34.51
CA TYR A 210 -3.76 3.35 -33.12
C TYR A 210 -3.27 2.11 -32.35
N LEU A 211 -1.95 1.89 -32.34
CA LEU A 211 -1.37 0.66 -31.82
C LEU A 211 -1.38 0.63 -30.28
N PRO A 212 -1.99 -0.38 -29.63
CA PRO A 212 -1.87 -0.55 -28.18
C PRO A 212 -0.44 -0.88 -27.73
N ILE A 213 0.05 -0.17 -26.70
CA ILE A 213 1.42 -0.25 -26.20
C ILE A 213 1.83 -1.66 -25.73
N PHE A 214 0.88 -2.49 -25.30
CA PHE A 214 1.17 -3.83 -24.81
C PHE A 214 1.71 -4.77 -25.90
N TYR A 215 1.33 -4.56 -27.17
CA TYR A 215 1.90 -5.31 -28.30
C TYR A 215 3.37 -4.96 -28.51
N LEU A 216 3.71 -3.68 -28.42
CA LEU A 216 5.09 -3.21 -28.51
C LEU A 216 5.94 -3.75 -27.37
N ARG A 217 5.42 -3.70 -26.13
CA ARG A 217 6.09 -4.27 -24.95
C ARG A 217 6.37 -5.76 -25.13
N LYS A 218 5.40 -6.53 -25.62
CA LYS A 218 5.54 -7.97 -25.85
C LYS A 218 6.57 -8.30 -26.95
N LYS A 219 6.69 -7.46 -27.99
CA LYS A 219 7.65 -7.69 -29.10
C LYS A 219 9.06 -7.25 -28.77
N LEU A 220 9.22 -6.21 -27.93
CA LEU A 220 10.52 -5.65 -27.55
C LEU A 220 11.06 -6.15 -26.20
N GLN A 221 10.33 -7.02 -25.48
CA GLN A 221 10.83 -7.71 -24.29
C GLN A 221 11.12 -9.19 -24.53
N PRO A 222 12.38 -9.64 -24.34
CA PRO A 222 13.66 -8.88 -24.27
C PRO A 222 14.08 -8.38 -25.68
N PRO A 223 14.79 -7.24 -25.85
CA PRO A 223 15.84 -6.70 -24.95
C PRO A 223 15.57 -5.38 -24.19
N LEU A 224 14.43 -4.69 -24.37
CA LEU A 224 14.15 -3.40 -23.70
C LEU A 224 13.34 -3.57 -22.42
N SER A 225 13.78 -2.97 -21.31
CA SER A 225 12.96 -2.92 -20.09
C SER A 225 11.73 -2.02 -20.24
N ARG A 226 10.76 -2.15 -19.34
CA ARG A 226 9.52 -1.35 -19.35
C ARG A 226 9.83 0.15 -19.30
N ASP A 227 10.74 0.53 -18.40
CA ASP A 227 11.13 1.92 -18.19
C ASP A 227 11.98 2.46 -19.35
N GLU A 228 12.87 1.64 -19.93
CA GLU A 228 13.67 2.05 -21.11
C GLU A 228 12.79 2.29 -22.34
N LEU A 229 11.78 1.43 -22.57
CA LEU A 229 10.82 1.63 -23.64
C LEU A 229 9.96 2.88 -23.40
N ASP A 230 9.51 3.12 -22.17
CA ASP A 230 8.73 4.32 -21.83
C ASP A 230 9.56 5.58 -22.05
N GLN A 231 10.84 5.58 -21.65
CA GLN A 231 11.76 6.68 -21.93
C GLN A 231 11.99 6.88 -23.43
N ALA A 232 12.11 5.81 -24.21
CA ALA A 232 12.24 5.90 -25.67
C ALA A 232 10.98 6.50 -26.31
N LEU A 233 9.79 6.07 -25.89
CA LEU A 233 8.53 6.63 -26.37
C LEU A 233 8.39 8.11 -26.02
N TYR A 234 8.77 8.53 -24.81
CA TYR A 234 8.81 9.95 -24.45
C TYR A 234 9.84 10.75 -25.25
N ARG A 235 11.00 10.17 -25.60
CA ARG A 235 11.97 10.82 -26.50
C ARG A 235 11.39 11.00 -27.90
N LEU A 236 10.74 9.98 -28.43
CA LEU A 236 10.09 10.01 -29.75
C LEU A 236 8.94 11.02 -29.79
N GLN A 237 8.16 11.12 -28.71
CA GLN A 237 7.13 12.14 -28.56
C GLN A 237 7.71 13.55 -28.49
N ARG A 238 8.80 13.77 -27.76
CA ARG A 238 9.50 15.07 -27.76
C ARG A 238 10.09 15.45 -29.12
N GLN A 239 10.40 14.47 -29.95
CA GLN A 239 10.85 14.67 -31.33
C GLN A 239 9.70 14.80 -32.33
N ASP A 240 8.44 14.82 -31.85
CA ASP A 240 7.23 14.93 -32.68
C ASP A 240 7.06 13.77 -33.69
N LYS A 241 7.69 12.62 -33.42
CA LYS A 241 7.61 11.43 -34.27
C LYS A 241 6.49 10.47 -33.86
N LEU A 242 5.91 10.66 -32.68
CA LEU A 242 4.93 9.75 -32.09
C LEU A 242 4.09 10.46 -31.04
N ASP A 243 2.78 10.26 -31.07
CA ASP A 243 1.84 10.70 -30.04
C ASP A 243 1.34 9.54 -29.17
N LEU A 244 1.14 9.85 -27.90
CA LEU A 244 0.63 8.93 -26.89
C LEU A 244 -0.80 9.33 -26.52
N SER A 245 -1.77 8.45 -26.78
CA SER A 245 -3.18 8.67 -26.43
C SER A 245 -3.63 7.79 -25.27
N SER A 246 -4.45 8.35 -24.38
CA SER A 246 -4.99 7.66 -23.21
C SER A 246 -6.13 6.69 -23.57
N LEU A 247 -6.30 5.62 -22.80
CA LEU A 247 -7.44 4.73 -22.91
C LEU A 247 -8.71 5.37 -22.32
N VAL A 248 -9.75 5.55 -23.14
CA VAL A 248 -11.05 6.10 -22.71
C VAL A 248 -12.07 4.99 -22.40
N GLU A 249 -12.06 3.88 -23.16
CA GLU A 249 -12.97 2.75 -22.97
C GLU A 249 -12.21 1.46 -22.65
N ALA A 250 -12.23 1.04 -21.40
CA ALA A 250 -11.52 -0.13 -20.91
C ALA A 250 -12.26 -1.47 -21.14
N ILE A 251 -13.49 -1.44 -21.68
CA ILE A 251 -14.41 -2.60 -21.73
C ILE A 251 -13.84 -3.75 -22.59
N HIS A 252 -12.97 -3.43 -23.55
CA HIS A 252 -12.41 -4.39 -24.50
C HIS A 252 -11.04 -4.96 -24.10
N TYR A 253 -10.50 -4.57 -22.93
CA TYR A 253 -9.16 -4.96 -22.51
C TYR A 253 -9.18 -5.63 -21.13
N THR A 254 -8.32 -6.63 -20.97
CA THR A 254 -8.11 -7.29 -19.67
C THR A 254 -7.38 -6.36 -18.70
N SER A 255 -7.52 -6.62 -17.40
CA SER A 255 -6.81 -5.84 -16.37
C SER A 255 -5.29 -5.83 -16.56
N GLU A 256 -4.72 -6.92 -17.09
CA GLU A 256 -3.29 -7.04 -17.38
C GLU A 256 -2.87 -6.16 -18.57
N GLU A 257 -3.68 -6.10 -19.62
CA GLU A 257 -3.45 -5.22 -20.78
C GLU A 257 -3.55 -3.75 -20.38
N ILE A 258 -4.56 -3.38 -19.58
CA ILE A 258 -4.72 -2.01 -19.06
C ILE A 258 -3.51 -1.61 -18.22
N GLN A 259 -3.01 -2.52 -17.37
CA GLN A 259 -1.82 -2.29 -16.56
C GLN A 259 -0.52 -2.17 -17.36
N ALA A 260 -0.52 -2.55 -18.64
CA ALA A 260 0.61 -2.34 -19.53
C ALA A 260 0.70 -0.89 -20.04
N GLY A 261 -0.35 -0.09 -19.90
CA GLY A 261 -0.33 1.34 -20.18
C GLY A 261 0.67 2.11 -19.32
N ILE A 262 1.06 3.31 -19.75
CA ILE A 262 1.92 4.22 -18.96
C ILE A 262 1.01 5.01 -18.01
N PRO A 263 1.18 4.91 -16.68
CA PRO A 263 0.33 5.62 -15.73
C PRO A 263 0.53 7.13 -15.82
N GLN A 264 -0.57 7.90 -15.70
CA GLN A 264 -0.57 9.36 -15.69
C GLN A 264 -1.12 9.89 -14.36
N GLU A 265 -0.69 11.10 -13.95
CA GLU A 265 -1.18 11.77 -12.74
C GLU A 265 -2.64 12.23 -12.87
N SER A 266 -3.12 12.45 -14.09
CA SER A 266 -4.50 12.82 -14.41
C SER A 266 -4.95 12.22 -15.74
N GLY A 267 -6.04 11.45 -15.74
CA GLY A 267 -6.57 10.78 -16.94
C GLY A 267 -6.39 9.26 -16.92
N GLY A 268 -6.82 8.60 -18.00
CA GLY A 268 -6.56 7.16 -18.22
C GLY A 268 -5.10 6.92 -18.58
N PRO A 269 -4.56 5.69 -18.41
CA PRO A 269 -3.18 5.39 -18.76
C PRO A 269 -2.92 5.63 -20.27
N LEU A 270 -1.73 6.11 -20.63
CA LEU A 270 -1.31 6.20 -22.02
C LEU A 270 -1.21 4.80 -22.59
N PHE A 271 -1.97 4.55 -23.64
CA PHE A 271 -2.26 3.21 -24.09
C PHE A 271 -2.06 3.04 -25.58
N PHE A 272 -2.37 4.06 -26.38
CA PHE A 272 -2.25 4.01 -27.83
C PHE A 272 -1.04 4.81 -28.31
N LEU A 273 -0.32 4.23 -29.26
CA LEU A 273 0.80 4.82 -29.97
C LEU A 273 0.32 5.23 -31.36
N VAL A 274 0.43 6.52 -31.66
CA VAL A 274 0.09 7.10 -32.96
C VAL A 274 1.38 7.61 -33.57
N VAL A 275 1.79 7.09 -34.71
CA VAL A 275 3.01 7.55 -35.38
C VAL A 275 2.68 8.80 -36.19
N ASN A 276 3.43 9.87 -35.98
CA ASN A 276 3.28 11.09 -36.75
C ASN A 276 4.03 10.92 -38.09
N GLU A 277 3.39 11.31 -39.19
CA GLU A 277 4.01 11.31 -40.53
C GLU A 277 4.71 12.64 -40.84
#